data_AF-A0A259MEP7-F1
#
_entry.id   AF-A0A259MEP7-F1
#
_cell.length_a   1.000
_cell.length_b   1.000
_cell.length_c   1.000
_cell.angle_alpha   90.00
_cell.angle_beta   90.00
_cell.angle_gamma   90.00
#
_symmetry.space_group_name_H-M   'P 1'
#
loop_
_entity.id
_entity.type
_entity.pdbx_description
1 polymer ?
#
loop_
_entity_poly.entity_id
_entity_poly.type
_entity_poly.pdbx_seq_one_letter_code
_entity_poly.pdbx_strand_id
1 'polypeptide(L)'
;MPVSTNVFNGSRTLTIHDPVHDRDVNIAYDPLSFPNTPLPNAEYHTYRFEWFPNWINFYIDGVLLRTVTNPDALPDPGKDQRLHLNLWGQTTSIGYSSLHAGGRQFVLMKGEGARDSRFREGLHCHLTAETSSDGPLLNIDIVARNSGTAVWRPSGKTVGSVNAALVTRSREGNWDYEFRRHYPISRHVHPAEQACFRLTIPRSEFEGRELYVDLVAEQVIWFGQNGASPLRLI
;
A
#
# COMPACT_ATOMS: atom_id res chain seq x y z
N MET A 1 21.88 -18.15 -16.88
CA MET A 1 20.43 -18.29 -17.14
C MET A 1 20.07 -17.40 -18.31
N PRO A 2 19.43 -17.90 -19.39
CA PRO A 2 19.00 -17.05 -20.50
C PRO A 2 17.90 -16.09 -20.03
N VAL A 3 18.11 -14.78 -20.20
CA VAL A 3 17.10 -13.75 -19.96
C VAL A 3 16.54 -13.33 -21.32
N SER A 4 15.42 -13.91 -21.72
CA SER A 4 14.68 -13.44 -22.90
C SER A 4 13.59 -12.47 -22.45
N THR A 5 13.70 -11.19 -22.79
CA THR A 5 12.57 -10.26 -22.66
C THR A 5 11.67 -10.39 -23.88
N ASN A 6 10.73 -11.33 -23.81
CA ASN A 6 9.61 -11.35 -24.76
C ASN A 6 8.52 -10.44 -24.21
N VAL A 7 8.34 -9.27 -24.84
CA VAL A 7 7.08 -8.52 -24.73
C VAL A 7 6.09 -9.21 -25.67
N PHE A 8 5.47 -10.28 -25.19
CA PHE A 8 4.61 -11.13 -26.00
C PHE A 8 3.44 -10.34 -26.63
N ASN A 9 3.44 -10.18 -27.95
CA ASN A 9 2.20 -10.00 -28.73
C ASN A 9 1.88 -11.19 -29.65
N GLY A 10 2.71 -12.24 -29.67
CA GLY A 10 2.38 -13.52 -30.30
C GLY A 10 2.16 -13.51 -31.81
N SER A 11 2.67 -12.53 -32.56
CA SER A 11 2.37 -12.44 -34.00
C SER A 11 3.19 -13.36 -34.91
N ARG A 12 4.31 -13.94 -34.45
CA ARG A 12 5.17 -14.86 -35.23
C ARG A 12 5.77 -15.97 -34.37
N THR A 13 6.30 -17.00 -35.04
CA THR A 13 6.98 -18.15 -34.40
C THR A 13 8.44 -18.20 -34.88
N LEU A 14 9.38 -18.34 -33.94
CA LEU A 14 10.79 -18.62 -34.20
C LEU A 14 11.08 -20.08 -33.83
N THR A 15 11.76 -20.80 -34.72
CA THR A 15 12.23 -22.16 -34.46
C THR A 15 13.66 -22.11 -33.96
N ILE A 16 13.91 -22.65 -32.77
CA ILE A 16 15.25 -22.76 -32.17
C ILE A 16 15.56 -24.24 -31.96
N HIS A 17 16.74 -24.69 -32.40
CA HIS A 17 17.22 -26.03 -32.11
C HIS A 17 17.75 -26.09 -30.66
N ASP A 18 17.17 -26.98 -29.85
CA ASP A 18 17.61 -27.28 -28.48
C ASP A 18 18.63 -28.44 -28.50
N PRO A 19 19.93 -28.15 -28.35
CA PRO A 19 20.98 -29.17 -28.46
C PRO A 19 21.02 -30.13 -27.26
N VAL A 20 20.35 -29.81 -26.15
CA VAL A 20 20.31 -30.67 -24.95
C VAL A 20 19.34 -31.82 -25.15
N HIS A 21 18.26 -31.58 -25.88
CA HIS A 21 17.19 -32.55 -26.10
C HIS A 21 17.06 -32.98 -27.57
N ASP A 22 17.99 -32.53 -28.42
CA ASP A 22 18.07 -32.81 -29.87
C ASP A 22 16.72 -32.62 -30.59
N ARG A 23 16.11 -31.45 -30.41
CA ARG A 23 14.80 -31.14 -31.01
C ARG A 23 14.63 -29.67 -31.32
N ASP A 24 13.78 -29.40 -32.29
CA ASP A 24 13.38 -28.04 -32.62
C ASP A 24 12.21 -27.57 -31.74
N VAL A 25 12.34 -26.36 -31.19
CA VAL A 25 11.33 -25.73 -30.34
C VAL A 25 10.81 -24.47 -31.03
N ASN A 26 9.50 -24.42 -31.18
CA ASN A 26 8.79 -23.27 -31.71
C ASN A 26 8.42 -22.32 -30.57
N ILE A 27 8.98 -21.11 -30.57
CA ILE A 27 8.67 -20.07 -29.59
C ILE A 27 7.94 -18.92 -30.26
N ALA A 28 6.92 -18.38 -29.60
CA ALA A 28 6.31 -17.13 -30.03
C ALA A 28 7.34 -16.00 -29.92
N TYR A 29 7.50 -15.22 -30.98
CA TYR A 29 8.53 -14.19 -31.15
C TYR A 29 7.93 -12.91 -31.73
N ASP A 30 8.38 -11.75 -31.23
CA ASP A 30 8.11 -10.44 -31.83
C ASP A 30 9.37 -9.97 -32.57
N PRO A 31 9.34 -9.67 -33.88
CA PRO A 31 10.50 -9.16 -34.62
C PRO A 31 11.05 -7.81 -34.12
N LEU A 32 10.32 -7.10 -33.26
CA LEU A 32 10.79 -5.90 -32.57
C LEU A 32 11.48 -6.20 -31.23
N SER A 33 11.65 -7.49 -30.87
CA SER A 33 12.50 -7.90 -29.75
C SER A 33 13.95 -7.50 -30.02
N PHE A 34 14.68 -7.06 -29.00
CA PHE A 34 16.10 -6.75 -29.13
C PHE A 34 16.86 -7.96 -29.71
N PRO A 35 17.80 -7.77 -30.66
CA PRO A 35 18.51 -8.90 -31.27
C PRO A 35 19.28 -9.69 -30.21
N ASN A 36 18.93 -10.97 -30.06
CA ASN A 36 19.54 -11.93 -29.13
C ASN A 36 20.91 -12.44 -29.62
N THR A 37 21.82 -11.54 -29.99
CA THR A 37 23.20 -11.91 -30.34
C THR A 37 24.18 -10.82 -29.90
N PRO A 38 25.06 -11.08 -28.91
CA PRO A 38 25.25 -12.36 -28.20
C PRO A 38 24.12 -12.66 -27.20
N LEU A 39 24.05 -13.90 -26.70
CA LEU A 39 23.01 -14.33 -25.76
C LEU A 39 22.96 -13.39 -24.54
N PRO A 40 21.76 -12.94 -24.11
CA PRO A 40 21.54 -11.89 -23.09
C PRO A 40 21.86 -12.33 -21.65
N ASN A 41 22.81 -13.23 -21.46
CA ASN A 41 23.13 -13.86 -20.19
C ASN A 41 24.61 -13.80 -19.79
N ALA A 42 25.43 -13.07 -20.54
CA ALA A 42 26.83 -12.87 -20.18
C ALA A 42 27.03 -11.74 -19.16
N GLU A 43 26.14 -10.74 -19.12
CA GLU A 43 26.33 -9.49 -18.35
C GLU A 43 25.01 -8.97 -17.74
N TYR A 44 25.12 -8.01 -16.81
CA TYR A 44 23.97 -7.29 -16.27
C TYR A 44 23.42 -6.31 -17.31
N HIS A 45 22.11 -6.29 -17.49
CA HIS A 45 21.41 -5.35 -18.38
C HIS A 45 20.68 -4.27 -17.58
N THR A 46 20.69 -3.04 -18.10
CA THR A 46 19.94 -1.90 -17.54
C THR A 46 18.66 -1.67 -18.32
N TYR A 47 17.51 -1.83 -17.65
CA TYR A 47 16.20 -1.54 -18.22
C TYR A 47 15.72 -0.14 -17.81
N ARG A 48 15.25 0.65 -18.76
CA ARG A 48 14.65 1.97 -18.50
C ARG A 48 13.31 2.09 -19.20
N PHE A 49 12.35 2.70 -18.51
CA PHE A 49 11.04 3.01 -19.05
C PHE A 49 10.76 4.49 -18.81
N GLU A 50 10.33 5.18 -19.85
CA GLU A 50 9.84 6.55 -19.74
C GLU A 50 8.34 6.49 -20.00
N TRP A 51 7.53 6.87 -19.03
CA TRP A 51 6.08 6.70 -19.08
C TRP A 51 5.37 8.03 -18.84
N PHE A 52 4.84 8.59 -19.93
CA PHE A 52 4.10 9.84 -20.00
C PHE A 52 2.64 9.58 -20.40
N PRO A 53 1.73 10.57 -20.22
CA PRO A 53 0.31 10.38 -20.51
C PRO A 53 0.00 9.96 -21.95
N ASN A 54 0.84 10.38 -22.90
CA ASN A 54 0.63 10.20 -24.33
C ASN A 54 1.66 9.27 -24.99
N TRP A 55 2.61 8.71 -24.24
CA TRP A 55 3.56 7.74 -24.77
C TRP A 55 4.30 6.95 -23.69
N ILE A 56 4.82 5.79 -24.08
CA ILE A 56 5.76 4.99 -23.28
C ILE A 56 6.96 4.59 -24.12
N ASN A 57 8.17 4.89 -23.66
CA ASN A 57 9.41 4.41 -24.26
C ASN A 57 10.03 3.29 -23.41
N PHE A 58 10.57 2.29 -24.09
CA PHE A 58 11.24 1.12 -23.51
C PHE A 58 12.69 1.10 -23.95
N TYR A 59 13.62 0.97 -23.00
CA TYR A 59 15.04 0.93 -23.27
C TYR A 59 15.72 -0.27 -22.62
N ILE A 60 16.73 -0.81 -23.29
CA ILE A 60 17.69 -1.77 -22.75
C ILE A 60 19.10 -1.23 -23.02
N ASP A 61 19.93 -1.16 -21.99
CA ASP A 61 21.31 -0.65 -22.04
C ASP A 61 21.43 0.73 -22.70
N GLY A 62 20.44 1.59 -22.42
CA GLY A 62 20.35 2.93 -22.98
C GLY A 62 19.80 3.00 -24.41
N VAL A 63 19.63 1.87 -25.11
CA VAL A 63 19.08 1.82 -26.47
C VAL A 63 17.55 1.84 -26.43
N LEU A 64 16.92 2.73 -27.19
CA LEU A 64 15.45 2.78 -27.34
C LEU A 64 14.98 1.62 -28.21
N LEU A 65 14.09 0.80 -27.67
CA LEU A 65 13.59 -0.40 -28.36
C LEU A 65 12.20 -0.19 -28.94
N ARG A 66 11.36 0.51 -28.17
CA ARG A 66 9.95 0.65 -28.49
C ARG A 66 9.42 1.96 -27.95
N THR A 67 8.60 2.61 -28.77
CA THR A 67 7.71 3.69 -28.38
C THR A 67 6.28 3.21 -28.57
N VAL A 68 5.46 3.33 -27.54
CA VAL A 68 4.01 3.11 -27.60
C VAL A 68 3.35 4.48 -27.59
N THR A 69 2.62 4.81 -28.66
CA THR A 69 1.86 6.07 -28.79
C THR A 69 0.38 5.85 -29.07
N ASN A 70 -0.04 4.62 -29.39
CA ASN A 70 -1.44 4.30 -29.64
C ASN A 70 -2.26 4.48 -28.35
N PRO A 71 -3.27 5.38 -28.31
CA PRO A 71 -4.10 5.61 -27.13
C PRO A 71 -4.74 4.35 -26.54
N ASP A 72 -5.13 3.38 -27.37
CA ASP A 72 -5.75 2.12 -26.91
C ASP A 72 -4.73 1.19 -26.22
N ALA A 73 -3.45 1.38 -26.49
CA ALA A 73 -2.34 0.66 -25.86
C ALA A 73 -1.71 1.45 -24.71
N LEU A 74 -2.18 2.68 -24.46
CA LEU A 74 -1.74 3.51 -23.36
C LEU A 74 -2.67 3.33 -22.15
N PRO A 75 -2.13 3.37 -20.93
CA PRO A 75 -2.96 3.23 -19.76
C PRO A 75 -3.84 4.46 -19.52
N ASP A 76 -5.09 4.23 -19.11
CA ASP A 76 -6.07 5.27 -18.82
C ASP A 76 -5.58 6.20 -17.70
N PRO A 77 -5.40 7.51 -17.96
CA PRO A 77 -4.86 8.45 -16.97
C PRO A 77 -5.81 8.69 -15.79
N GLY A 78 -7.11 8.36 -15.91
CA GLY A 78 -8.09 8.50 -14.84
C GLY A 78 -8.12 7.32 -13.84
N LYS A 79 -7.25 6.32 -14.02
CA LYS A 79 -7.22 5.10 -13.20
C LYS A 79 -5.86 4.90 -12.55
N ASP A 80 -5.85 4.22 -11.41
CA ASP A 80 -4.63 3.77 -10.75
C ASP A 80 -3.82 2.86 -11.68
N GLN A 81 -2.54 3.17 -11.82
CA GLN A 81 -1.62 2.44 -12.70
C GLN A 81 -0.60 1.64 -11.90
N ARG A 82 -0.34 0.41 -12.35
CA ARG A 82 0.61 -0.51 -11.70
C ARG A 82 1.61 -1.03 -12.72
N LEU A 83 2.89 -1.04 -12.37
CA LEU A 83 3.91 -1.72 -13.16
C LEU A 83 4.11 -3.14 -12.61
N HIS A 84 3.78 -4.14 -13.43
CA HIS A 84 4.03 -5.54 -13.12
C HIS A 84 5.30 -5.99 -13.83
N LEU A 85 6.34 -6.32 -13.07
CA LEU A 85 7.59 -6.86 -13.59
C LEU A 85 7.68 -8.33 -13.21
N ASN A 86 7.71 -9.20 -14.23
CA ASN A 86 7.94 -10.62 -14.06
C ASN A 86 9.32 -10.97 -14.60
N LEU A 87 10.15 -11.55 -13.75
CA LEU A 87 11.40 -12.19 -14.17
C LEU A 87 11.18 -13.69 -14.18
N TRP A 88 11.23 -14.28 -15.36
CA TRP A 88 11.10 -15.72 -15.54
C TRP A 88 12.49 -16.33 -15.71
N GLY A 89 12.95 -17.10 -14.74
CA GLY A 89 14.04 -18.04 -14.96
C GLY A 89 13.45 -19.35 -15.45
N GLN A 90 13.40 -19.59 -16.75
CA GLN A 90 12.99 -20.88 -17.29
C GLN A 90 14.19 -21.82 -17.38
N THR A 91 14.03 -23.07 -16.93
CA THR A 91 14.71 -24.21 -17.53
C THR A 91 14.00 -24.54 -18.84
N THR A 92 14.69 -25.09 -19.85
CA THR A 92 14.15 -25.35 -21.21
C THR A 92 13.00 -26.37 -21.29
N SER A 93 12.43 -26.80 -20.17
CA SER A 93 11.27 -27.68 -20.10
C SER A 93 9.96 -26.87 -20.14
N ILE A 94 9.30 -26.89 -21.29
CA ILE A 94 8.03 -26.21 -21.60
C ILE A 94 6.92 -26.66 -20.63
N GLY A 95 6.42 -25.74 -19.82
CA GLY A 95 5.24 -25.94 -18.98
C GLY A 95 4.61 -24.58 -18.64
N TYR A 96 3.38 -24.35 -19.10
CA TYR A 96 2.64 -23.12 -18.86
C TYR A 96 2.30 -22.94 -17.37
N SER A 97 2.51 -21.71 -16.89
CA SER A 97 1.76 -21.05 -15.81
C SER A 97 1.53 -21.80 -14.49
N SER A 98 2.54 -22.46 -13.94
CA SER A 98 2.61 -22.62 -12.49
C SER A 98 3.82 -21.86 -11.98
N LEU A 99 3.65 -21.06 -10.94
CA LEU A 99 4.73 -20.43 -10.19
C LEU A 99 5.58 -21.55 -9.59
N HIS A 100 6.50 -22.11 -10.39
CA HIS A 100 7.52 -23.00 -9.86
C HIS A 100 8.42 -22.19 -8.93
N ALA A 101 8.80 -22.82 -7.81
CA ALA A 101 9.60 -22.25 -6.74
C ALA A 101 10.80 -21.47 -7.31
N GLY A 102 10.74 -20.14 -7.26
CA GLY A 102 11.83 -19.27 -7.72
C GLY A 102 11.41 -18.01 -8.48
N GLY A 103 10.17 -17.94 -8.98
CA GLY A 103 9.65 -16.70 -9.61
C GLY A 103 9.58 -15.55 -8.60
N ARG A 104 10.28 -14.45 -8.87
CA ARG A 104 10.15 -13.20 -8.09
C ARG A 104 9.28 -12.23 -8.87
N GLN A 105 8.14 -11.88 -8.30
CA GLN A 105 7.30 -10.80 -8.80
C GLN A 105 7.68 -9.51 -8.09
N PHE A 106 8.02 -8.49 -8.86
CA PHE A 106 8.25 -7.15 -8.34
C PHE A 106 7.11 -6.26 -8.82
N VAL A 107 6.46 -5.59 -7.88
CA VAL A 107 5.43 -4.59 -8.18
C VAL A 107 6.00 -3.24 -7.80
N LEU A 108 6.19 -2.38 -8.81
CA LEU A 108 6.53 -0.98 -8.58
C LEU A 108 5.25 -0.17 -8.71
N MET A 109 4.84 0.49 -7.63
CA MET A 109 3.71 1.42 -7.64
C MET A 109 4.24 2.80 -8.03
N LYS A 110 3.57 3.49 -8.96
CA LYS A 110 3.95 4.84 -9.36
C LYS A 110 3.41 5.85 -8.33
N GLY A 111 4.30 6.66 -7.75
CA GLY A 111 4.01 7.68 -6.73
C GLY A 111 4.77 7.43 -5.43
N GLU A 112 5.02 8.46 -4.63
CA GLU A 112 5.24 8.23 -3.20
C GLU A 112 3.95 7.59 -2.69
N GLY A 113 3.97 6.30 -2.39
CA GLY A 113 2.83 5.67 -1.74
C GLY A 113 2.55 6.49 -0.50
N ALA A 114 1.43 7.21 -0.47
CA ALA A 114 1.04 8.01 0.67
C ALA A 114 1.11 7.06 1.87
N ARG A 115 2.06 7.30 2.77
CA ARG A 115 2.26 6.43 3.93
C ARG A 115 0.93 6.39 4.65
N ASP A 116 0.50 5.21 5.06
CA ASP A 116 -0.69 5.09 5.86
C ASP A 116 -0.32 4.76 7.31
N SER A 117 -1.34 4.62 8.14
CA SER A 117 -1.20 4.33 9.56
C SER A 117 -0.61 2.97 9.92
N ARG A 118 -0.07 2.21 8.96
CA ARG A 118 0.84 1.08 9.24
C ARG A 118 2.25 1.53 9.63
N PHE A 119 2.59 2.80 9.42
CA PHE A 119 3.87 3.39 9.77
C PHE A 119 3.66 4.52 10.79
N ARG A 120 4.56 4.67 11.75
CA ARG A 120 4.45 5.70 12.79
C ARG A 120 4.70 7.10 12.25
N GLU A 121 5.52 7.22 11.21
CA GLU A 121 5.92 8.49 10.62
C GLU A 121 4.70 9.18 10.00
N GLY A 122 4.44 10.41 10.42
CA GLY A 122 3.33 11.21 9.90
C GLY A 122 1.98 10.93 10.55
N LEU A 123 1.89 10.10 11.60
CA LEU A 123 0.66 9.96 12.40
C LEU A 123 0.56 11.07 13.44
N HIS A 124 -0.39 11.98 13.22
CA HIS A 124 -0.71 13.05 14.16
C HIS A 124 -2.19 13.43 14.03
N CYS A 125 -2.82 13.81 15.14
CA CYS A 125 -4.22 14.20 15.16
C CYS A 125 -4.43 15.48 15.96
N HIS A 126 -5.54 16.15 15.69
CA HIS A 126 -6.11 17.15 16.58
C HIS A 126 -7.52 16.70 16.94
N LEU A 127 -7.80 16.59 18.24
CA LEU A 127 -9.07 16.11 18.77
C LEU A 127 -9.82 17.26 19.44
N THR A 128 -11.10 17.39 19.13
CA THR A 128 -12.04 18.25 19.85
C THR A 128 -13.28 17.43 20.19
N ALA A 129 -13.95 17.74 21.29
CA ALA A 129 -15.19 17.07 21.65
C ALA A 129 -16.18 18.01 22.33
N GLU A 130 -17.46 17.71 22.15
CA GLU A 130 -18.56 18.24 22.94
C GLU A 130 -19.13 17.11 23.79
N THR A 131 -19.30 17.36 25.08
CA THR A 131 -19.85 16.39 26.02
C THR A 131 -21.24 16.82 26.45
N SER A 132 -22.19 15.89 26.41
CA SER A 132 -23.52 16.06 26.99
C SER A 132 -23.84 14.90 27.92
N SER A 133 -24.70 15.14 28.91
CA SER A 133 -25.09 14.13 29.89
C SER A 133 -26.57 13.84 29.75
N ASP A 134 -26.92 12.56 29.73
CA ASP A 134 -28.29 12.06 29.71
C ASP A 134 -28.44 11.02 30.81
N GLY A 135 -28.79 11.51 32.01
CA GLY A 135 -28.88 10.70 33.22
C GLY A 135 -27.57 9.93 33.52
N PRO A 136 -27.58 8.59 33.48
CA PRO A 136 -26.40 7.78 33.77
C PRO A 136 -25.38 7.73 32.63
N LEU A 137 -25.69 8.27 31.45
CA LEU A 137 -24.83 8.20 30.27
C LEU A 137 -24.12 9.52 30.01
N LEU A 138 -22.85 9.43 29.63
CA LEU A 138 -22.09 10.51 29.02
C LEU A 138 -22.04 10.29 27.51
N ASN A 139 -22.54 11.26 26.76
CA ASN A 139 -22.45 11.30 25.31
C ASN A 139 -21.31 12.25 24.91
N ILE A 140 -20.46 11.80 23.98
CA ILE A 140 -19.26 12.52 23.57
C ILE A 140 -19.28 12.59 22.04
N ASP A 141 -19.48 13.78 21.49
CA ASP A 141 -19.38 14.04 20.06
C ASP A 141 -17.96 14.50 19.74
N ILE A 142 -17.21 13.68 19.00
CA ILE A 142 -15.78 13.87 18.75
C ILE A 142 -15.55 14.25 17.30
N VAL A 143 -14.69 15.24 17.09
CA VAL A 143 -14.09 15.56 15.79
C VAL A 143 -12.60 15.27 15.87
N ALA A 144 -12.16 14.30 15.06
CA ALA A 144 -10.76 13.94 14.91
C ALA A 144 -10.24 14.41 13.56
N ARG A 145 -9.37 15.43 13.57
CA ARG A 145 -8.72 15.95 12.36
C ARG A 145 -7.35 15.29 12.17
N ASN A 146 -7.10 14.78 10.96
CA ASN A 146 -5.78 14.32 10.56
C ASN A 146 -4.88 15.52 10.30
N SER A 147 -3.97 15.81 11.23
CA SER A 147 -2.99 16.90 11.12
C SER A 147 -1.60 16.37 10.73
N GLY A 148 -1.48 15.07 10.49
CA GLY A 148 -0.27 14.44 10.02
C GLY A 148 -0.18 14.37 8.50
N THR A 149 0.81 13.62 8.01
CA THR A 149 1.03 13.36 6.58
C THR A 149 0.61 11.96 6.15
N ALA A 150 0.33 11.06 7.12
CA ALA A 150 -0.08 9.71 6.84
C ALA A 150 -1.61 9.58 6.69
N VAL A 151 -2.07 8.76 5.75
CA VAL A 151 -3.49 8.42 5.59
C VAL A 151 -3.92 7.48 6.72
N TRP A 152 -5.01 7.80 7.41
CA TRP A 152 -5.56 6.90 8.40
C TRP A 152 -6.39 5.83 7.73
N ARG A 153 -6.16 4.57 8.09
CA ARG A 153 -6.98 3.44 7.63
C ARG A 153 -8.29 3.38 8.44
N PRO A 154 -9.38 2.85 7.85
CA PRO A 154 -10.61 2.57 8.56
C PRO A 154 -10.37 1.77 9.85
N SER A 155 -11.22 2.01 10.83
CA SER A 155 -11.25 1.28 12.09
C SER A 155 -11.38 -0.22 11.85
N GLY A 156 -10.78 -1.00 12.74
CA GLY A 156 -10.71 -2.45 12.61
C GLY A 156 -9.68 -3.04 13.56
N LYS A 157 -9.36 -4.33 13.38
CA LYS A 157 -8.40 -5.07 14.22
C LYS A 157 -7.08 -5.38 13.51
N THR A 158 -6.93 -4.92 12.27
CA THR A 158 -5.73 -5.18 11.46
C THR A 158 -4.67 -4.12 11.69
N VAL A 159 -3.40 -4.45 11.44
CA VAL A 159 -2.26 -3.53 11.61
C VAL A 159 -2.53 -2.19 10.94
N GLY A 160 -2.40 -1.10 11.70
CA GLY A 160 -2.60 0.27 11.25
C GLY A 160 -4.05 0.70 11.08
N SER A 161 -5.06 -0.11 11.42
CA SER A 161 -6.43 0.41 11.58
C SER A 161 -6.44 1.52 12.63
N VAL A 162 -7.10 2.65 12.37
CA VAL A 162 -7.18 3.75 13.35
C VAL A 162 -8.48 3.65 14.13
N ASN A 163 -8.36 3.53 15.45
CA ASN A 163 -9.47 3.37 16.38
C ASN A 163 -9.47 4.50 17.40
N ALA A 164 -10.64 4.78 17.98
CA ALA A 164 -10.76 5.67 19.14
C ALA A 164 -10.71 4.82 20.41
N ALA A 165 -9.92 5.23 21.38
CA ALA A 165 -9.83 4.55 22.66
C ALA A 165 -10.05 5.52 23.81
N LEU A 166 -10.90 5.11 24.74
CA LEU A 166 -11.06 5.80 26.01
C LEU A 166 -9.94 5.33 26.92
N VAL A 167 -9.30 6.30 27.55
CA VAL A 167 -8.17 6.13 28.46
C VAL A 167 -8.58 6.76 29.79
N THR A 168 -8.31 6.08 30.90
CA THR A 168 -8.58 6.67 32.23
C THR A 168 -7.29 6.97 32.95
N ARG A 169 -7.33 7.99 33.83
CA ARG A 169 -6.24 8.28 34.75
C ARG A 169 -6.77 8.24 36.17
N SER A 170 -6.12 7.42 37.02
CA SER A 170 -6.48 7.32 38.44
C SER A 170 -6.08 8.59 39.19
N ARG A 171 -6.60 8.76 40.42
CA ARG A 171 -6.22 9.87 41.32
C ARG A 171 -4.73 9.88 41.68
N GLU A 172 -4.11 8.70 41.67
CA GLU A 172 -2.67 8.52 41.91
C GLU A 172 -1.84 8.84 40.66
N GLY A 173 -2.48 9.16 39.54
CA GLY A 173 -1.85 9.56 38.29
C GLY A 173 -1.54 8.41 37.33
N ASN A 174 -1.92 7.17 37.66
CA ASN A 174 -1.68 5.98 36.84
C ASN A 174 -2.61 5.97 35.62
N TRP A 175 -2.07 5.66 34.44
CA TRP A 175 -2.80 5.58 33.18
C TRP A 175 -3.29 4.16 32.90
N ASP A 176 -4.54 4.05 32.44
CA ASP A 176 -5.13 2.82 31.90
C ASP A 176 -5.54 3.04 30.44
N TYR A 177 -4.67 2.59 29.54
CA TYR A 177 -4.82 2.71 28.07
C TYR A 177 -5.72 1.64 27.46
N GLU A 178 -6.13 0.60 28.21
CA GLU A 178 -6.94 -0.49 27.65
C GLU A 178 -8.40 -0.43 28.08
N PHE A 179 -8.81 0.64 28.74
CA PHE A 179 -10.14 0.78 29.32
C PHE A 179 -11.27 0.49 28.32
N ARG A 180 -11.28 1.11 27.13
CA ARG A 180 -12.25 0.75 26.06
C ARG A 180 -11.79 1.16 24.67
N ARG A 181 -12.01 0.28 23.68
CA ARG A 181 -11.80 0.58 22.25
C ARG A 181 -13.11 0.68 21.47
N HIS A 182 -13.15 1.63 20.56
CA HIS A 182 -14.26 1.89 19.64
C HIS A 182 -13.75 1.94 18.19
N TYR A 183 -14.63 1.57 17.26
CA TYR A 183 -14.30 1.43 15.83
C TYR A 183 -15.10 2.41 14.95
N PRO A 184 -14.98 3.74 15.16
CA PRO A 184 -15.90 4.70 14.54
C PRO A 184 -15.55 5.12 13.11
N ILE A 185 -14.33 4.88 12.64
CA ILE A 185 -13.84 5.42 11.37
C ILE A 185 -14.17 4.42 10.24
N SER A 186 -15.17 4.75 9.41
CA SER A 186 -15.65 3.84 8.35
C SER A 186 -14.90 3.92 7.02
N ARG A 187 -14.06 4.94 6.83
CA ARG A 187 -13.32 5.21 5.59
C ARG A 187 -11.88 5.66 5.87
N HIS A 188 -11.06 5.72 4.83
CA HIS A 188 -9.76 6.36 4.94
C HIS A 188 -9.92 7.86 5.26
N VAL A 189 -9.04 8.40 6.10
CA VAL A 189 -9.01 9.84 6.44
C VAL A 189 -7.68 10.41 5.97
N HIS A 190 -7.71 11.20 4.92
CA HIS A 190 -6.51 11.79 4.34
C HIS A 190 -5.97 12.96 5.19
N PRO A 191 -4.71 13.37 5.02
CA PRO A 191 -4.19 14.59 5.63
C PRO A 191 -5.13 15.77 5.47
N ALA A 192 -5.27 16.56 6.53
CA ALA A 192 -6.20 17.68 6.69
C ALA A 192 -7.71 17.34 6.71
N GLU A 193 -8.11 16.10 6.46
CA GLU A 193 -9.51 15.66 6.62
C GLU A 193 -9.88 15.42 8.08
N GLN A 194 -11.18 15.20 8.34
CA GLN A 194 -11.71 14.88 9.66
C GLN A 194 -12.64 13.66 9.63
N ALA A 195 -12.65 12.94 10.74
CA ALA A 195 -13.65 11.94 11.10
C ALA A 195 -14.47 12.45 12.28
N CYS A 196 -15.80 12.40 12.17
CA CYS A 196 -16.72 12.78 13.25
C CYS A 196 -17.46 11.53 13.72
N PHE A 197 -17.56 11.35 15.03
CA PHE A 197 -18.24 10.20 15.62
C PHE A 197 -18.69 10.45 17.05
N ARG A 198 -19.68 9.68 17.50
CA ARG A 198 -20.23 9.72 18.85
C ARG A 198 -19.80 8.51 19.65
N LEU A 199 -19.39 8.73 20.90
CA LEU A 199 -19.22 7.70 21.91
C LEU A 199 -20.26 7.90 23.02
N THR A 200 -20.75 6.79 23.56
CA THR A 200 -21.65 6.80 24.72
C THR A 200 -21.10 5.84 25.77
N ILE A 201 -20.91 6.33 26.99
CA ILE A 201 -20.35 5.55 28.09
C ILE A 201 -21.14 5.77 29.39
N PRO A 202 -21.49 4.70 30.14
CA PRO A 202 -22.07 4.84 31.47
C PRO A 202 -21.09 5.50 32.45
N ARG A 203 -21.58 6.50 33.20
CA ARG A 203 -20.78 7.26 34.17
C ARG A 203 -20.19 6.40 35.28
N SER A 204 -20.88 5.32 35.65
CA SER A 204 -20.40 4.36 36.66
C SER A 204 -19.11 3.66 36.26
N GLU A 205 -18.76 3.61 34.97
CA GLU A 205 -17.55 2.91 34.51
C GLU A 205 -16.25 3.70 34.76
N PHE A 206 -16.34 5.04 34.88
CA PHE A 206 -15.18 5.91 35.08
C PHE A 206 -15.28 6.76 36.35
N GLU A 207 -16.17 6.39 37.27
CA GLU A 207 -16.39 7.13 38.51
C GLU A 207 -15.09 7.28 39.31
N GLY A 208 -14.78 8.52 39.71
CA GLY A 208 -13.57 8.85 40.47
C GLY A 208 -12.26 8.86 39.67
N ARG A 209 -12.32 8.73 38.33
CA ARG A 209 -11.17 8.79 37.42
C ARG A 209 -11.31 9.96 36.45
N GLU A 210 -10.19 10.49 35.96
CA GLU A 210 -10.21 11.40 34.81
C GLU A 210 -10.38 10.57 33.54
N LEU A 211 -11.15 11.09 32.58
CA LEU A 211 -11.46 10.40 31.33
C LEU A 211 -10.85 11.17 30.16
N TYR A 212 -10.14 10.44 29.30
CA TYR A 212 -9.49 10.95 28.11
C TYR A 212 -9.92 10.12 26.89
N VAL A 213 -9.79 10.71 25.71
CA VAL A 213 -9.83 9.98 24.44
C VAL A 213 -8.51 10.19 23.69
N ASP A 214 -7.99 9.10 23.14
CA ASP A 214 -6.84 9.11 22.23
C ASP A 214 -7.18 8.26 20.99
N LEU A 215 -6.41 8.45 19.93
CA LEU A 215 -6.43 7.55 18.77
C LEU A 215 -5.30 6.54 18.89
N VAL A 216 -5.54 5.33 18.36
CA VAL A 216 -4.53 4.29 18.27
C VAL A 216 -4.49 3.76 16.84
N ALA A 217 -3.28 3.68 16.28
CA ALA A 217 -3.01 2.88 15.09
C ALA A 217 -2.69 1.45 15.55
N GLU A 218 -3.60 0.53 15.26
CA GLU A 218 -3.57 -0.84 15.77
C GLU A 218 -2.24 -1.55 15.51
N GLN A 219 -1.64 -2.13 16.56
CA GLN A 219 -0.34 -2.82 16.49
C GLN A 219 0.82 -1.95 15.96
N VAL A 220 0.65 -0.62 15.94
CA VAL A 220 1.68 0.34 15.51
C VAL A 220 2.02 1.25 16.68
N ILE A 221 1.13 2.18 17.04
CA ILE A 221 1.39 3.17 18.10
C ILE A 221 0.12 3.91 18.53
N TRP A 222 0.11 4.41 19.76
CA TRP A 222 -0.85 5.42 20.22
C TRP A 222 -0.47 6.79 19.67
N PHE A 223 -1.46 7.60 19.28
CA PHE A 223 -1.17 8.96 18.80
C PHE A 223 -0.55 9.81 19.90
N GLY A 224 -0.98 9.64 21.16
CA GLY A 224 -0.35 10.23 22.34
C GLY A 224 1.15 9.93 22.47
N GLN A 225 1.55 8.68 22.19
CA GLN A 225 2.96 8.26 22.22
C GLN A 225 3.75 8.78 21.02
N ASN A 226 3.07 9.19 19.94
CA ASN A 226 3.67 9.79 18.76
C ASN A 226 3.66 11.33 18.79
N GLY A 227 3.37 11.94 19.95
CA GLY A 227 3.46 13.37 20.18
C GLY A 227 2.12 14.14 20.07
N ALA A 228 1.02 13.48 19.70
CA ALA A 228 -0.29 14.10 19.83
C ALA A 228 -0.68 14.20 21.32
N SER A 229 -1.62 15.08 21.66
CA SER A 229 -2.15 15.16 23.03
C SER A 229 -3.49 14.43 23.11
N PRO A 230 -3.65 13.44 24.00
CA PRO A 230 -4.95 12.89 24.32
C PRO A 230 -5.90 13.99 24.77
N LEU A 231 -7.17 13.91 24.35
CA LEU A 231 -8.18 14.90 24.71
C LEU A 231 -8.81 14.53 26.05
N ARG A 232 -8.66 15.41 27.04
CA ARG A 232 -9.39 15.30 28.31
C ARG A 232 -10.88 15.62 28.10
N LEU A 233 -11.75 14.77 28.61
CA LEU A 233 -13.20 14.92 28.52
C LEU A 233 -13.82 15.44 29.82
N ILE A 234 -13.24 15.06 30.97
CA ILE A 234 -13.68 15.41 32.33
C ILE A 234 -12.47 15.49 33.26
#